data_AF-A0A1V6S7K7-F1
#
_entry.id   AF-A0A1V6S7K7-F1
#
_cell.length_a   1.000
_cell.length_b   1.000
_cell.length_c   1.000
_cell.angle_alpha   90.00
_cell.angle_beta   90.00
_cell.angle_gamma   90.00
#
_symmetry.space_group_name_H-M   'P 1'
#
loop_
_entity.id
_entity.type
_entity.pdbx_description
1 polymer ?
#
loop_
_entity_poly.entity_id
_entity_poly.type
_entity_poly.pdbx_seq_one_letter_code
_entity_poly.pdbx_strand_id
1 'polypeptide(L)'
;MPMHLVRQPKRQVISGLRKVYRFILHLLIFSEIYPSLVPYSKVHMDQFKINDRFSIDQLDWNKQDETPTIRAAEKPDPTFLEAILAYYATYGNDESLPDPRRHQIETLSPNYTISGAIHGLWESPLTAAIRANLPYNVRLLLVAGADPNGIQLRDMEDYSVRFIRGRHFKDDVSSFRMCARRALVLEQAQTKGISQQLCPLT
;
A
#
# COMPACT_ATOMS: atom_id res chain seq x y z
N MET A 1 -33.39 47.79 -36.68
CA MET A 1 -32.81 46.44 -36.57
C MET A 1 -31.42 46.53 -35.95
N PRO A 2 -31.21 46.06 -34.71
CA PRO A 2 -29.88 45.77 -34.19
C PRO A 2 -29.70 44.27 -33.90
N MET A 3 -28.51 43.75 -34.27
CA MET A 3 -28.02 42.40 -33.96
C MET A 3 -27.65 42.30 -32.48
N HIS A 4 -28.22 41.33 -31.76
CA HIS A 4 -27.76 40.93 -30.44
C HIS A 4 -26.68 39.84 -30.54
N LEU A 5 -25.45 40.19 -30.17
CA LEU A 5 -24.37 39.24 -29.88
C LEU A 5 -24.67 38.50 -28.57
N VAL A 6 -24.89 37.19 -28.63
CA VAL A 6 -24.94 36.32 -27.45
C VAL A 6 -23.52 35.88 -27.10
N ARG A 7 -22.94 36.42 -26.02
CA ARG A 7 -21.70 35.91 -25.41
C ARG A 7 -22.02 34.69 -24.54
N GLN A 8 -21.44 33.54 -24.87
CA GLN A 8 -21.39 32.35 -24.01
C GLN A 8 -20.36 32.55 -22.88
N PRO A 9 -20.65 32.19 -21.61
CA PRO A 9 -19.64 32.20 -20.56
C PRO A 9 -18.77 30.92 -20.59
N LYS A 10 -17.46 31.14 -20.49
CA LYS A 10 -16.39 30.13 -20.45
C LYS A 10 -16.56 29.15 -19.28
N ARG A 11 -16.85 27.87 -19.57
CA ARG A 11 -16.64 26.75 -18.64
C ARG A 11 -15.17 26.34 -18.64
N GLN A 12 -14.35 26.96 -17.80
CA GLN A 12 -12.95 26.51 -17.63
C GLN A 12 -12.34 26.97 -16.29
N VAL A 13 -13.02 26.72 -15.15
CA VAL A 13 -12.42 26.96 -13.81
C VAL A 13 -12.76 25.86 -12.77
N ILE A 14 -13.72 24.98 -13.05
CA ILE A 14 -14.29 24.09 -12.02
C ILE A 14 -13.46 22.79 -11.79
N SER A 15 -12.52 22.42 -12.67
CA SER A 15 -11.74 21.17 -12.50
C SER A 15 -10.59 21.30 -11.49
N GLY A 16 -10.01 22.49 -11.33
CA GLY A 16 -8.91 22.73 -10.38
C GLY A 16 -9.36 22.73 -8.93
N LEU A 17 -10.48 23.41 -8.64
CA LEU A 17 -11.05 23.51 -7.29
C LEU A 17 -11.46 22.15 -6.72
N ARG A 18 -11.98 21.22 -7.53
CA ARG A 18 -12.35 19.87 -7.05
C ARG A 18 -11.14 19.01 -6.64
N LYS A 19 -9.98 19.19 -7.28
CA LYS A 19 -8.74 18.49 -6.87
C LYS A 19 -8.18 19.05 -5.57
N VAL A 20 -8.19 20.38 -5.41
CA VAL A 20 -7.71 21.04 -4.19
C VAL A 20 -8.61 20.71 -2.99
N TYR A 21 -9.94 20.69 -3.16
CA TYR A 21 -10.85 20.29 -2.09
C TYR A 21 -10.71 18.81 -1.68
N ARG A 22 -10.44 17.89 -2.62
CA ARG A 22 -10.13 16.49 -2.29
C ARG A 22 -8.84 16.36 -1.47
N PHE A 23 -7.84 17.20 -1.77
CA PHE A 23 -6.55 17.18 -1.08
C PHE A 23 -6.62 17.77 0.34
N ILE A 24 -7.35 18.88 0.51
CA ILE A 24 -7.56 19.52 1.82
C ILE A 24 -8.47 18.65 2.71
N LEU A 25 -9.49 18.01 2.14
CA LEU A 25 -10.32 17.05 2.87
C LEU A 25 -9.53 15.79 3.27
N HIS A 26 -8.56 15.35 2.44
CA HIS A 26 -7.62 14.29 2.79
C HIS A 26 -6.74 14.66 4.00
N LEU A 27 -6.23 15.89 4.05
CA LEU A 27 -5.39 16.36 5.16
C LEU A 27 -6.16 16.52 6.47
N LEU A 28 -7.40 17.04 6.41
CA LEU A 28 -8.21 17.26 7.61
C LEU A 28 -8.75 15.96 8.20
N ILE A 29 -9.18 14.99 7.38
CA ILE A 29 -9.63 13.67 7.85
C ILE A 29 -8.44 12.86 8.42
N PHE A 30 -7.24 13.00 7.84
CA PHE A 30 -6.04 12.37 8.41
C PHE A 30 -5.70 12.91 9.80
N SER A 31 -5.86 14.21 10.05
CA SER A 31 -5.54 14.81 11.35
C SER A 31 -6.50 14.43 12.49
N GLU A 32 -7.77 14.14 12.18
CA GLU A 32 -8.77 13.78 13.21
C GLU A 32 -8.78 12.28 13.54
N ILE A 33 -8.38 11.40 12.61
CA ILE A 33 -8.33 9.95 12.84
C ILE A 33 -6.96 9.49 13.34
N TYR A 34 -5.89 10.23 13.00
CA TYR A 34 -4.51 9.96 13.42
C TYR A 34 -3.85 11.24 13.98
N PRO A 35 -4.12 11.62 15.25
CA PRO A 35 -3.47 12.78 15.86
C PRO A 35 -1.94 12.65 15.97
N SER A 36 -1.37 11.48 15.66
CA SER A 36 0.08 11.22 15.61
C SER A 36 0.74 11.43 14.24
N LEU A 37 -0.02 11.73 13.18
CA LEU A 37 0.53 12.08 11.86
C LEU A 37 0.79 13.59 11.74
N VAL A 38 1.48 14.12 12.76
CA VAL A 38 2.33 15.31 12.58
C VAL A 38 3.30 14.97 11.45
N PRO A 39 3.65 15.89 10.52
CA PRO A 39 4.73 15.63 9.58
C PRO A 39 5.97 15.32 10.42
N TYR A 40 6.36 14.04 10.45
CA TYR A 40 7.52 13.56 11.19
C TYR A 40 8.70 14.31 10.59
N SER A 41 9.15 15.33 11.32
CA SER A 41 10.16 16.26 10.86
C SER A 41 11.42 15.49 10.47
N LYS A 42 12.16 16.04 9.48
CA LYS A 42 13.46 15.58 9.00
C LYS A 42 14.43 15.12 10.11
N VAL A 43 14.27 15.68 11.32
CA VAL A 43 15.03 15.40 12.55
C VAL A 43 14.93 13.95 13.05
N HIS A 44 13.88 13.19 12.74
CA HIS A 44 13.79 11.76 13.10
C HIS A 44 14.27 10.80 12.00
N MET A 45 14.43 11.30 10.77
CA MET A 45 14.89 10.49 9.65
C MET A 45 16.41 10.26 9.68
N ASP A 46 17.18 11.16 10.31
CA ASP A 46 18.64 11.08 10.41
C ASP A 46 19.19 9.83 11.14
N GLN A 47 18.32 9.04 11.78
CA GLN A 47 18.71 7.82 12.52
C GLN A 47 18.61 6.53 11.70
N PHE A 48 17.99 6.57 10.51
CA PHE A 48 17.84 5.38 9.67
C PHE A 48 19.02 5.26 8.71
N LYS A 49 20.02 4.46 9.09
CA LYS A 49 21.13 4.06 8.23
C LYS A 49 21.14 2.55 8.07
N ILE A 50 20.96 2.09 6.84
CA ILE A 50 21.30 0.71 6.47
C ILE A 50 22.78 0.76 6.08
N ASN A 51 23.65 0.49 7.04
CA ASN A 51 25.11 0.66 6.93
C ASN A 51 25.52 2.11 6.54
N ASP A 52 26.82 2.41 6.54
CA ASP A 52 27.34 3.72 6.08
C ASP A 52 27.22 3.93 4.56
N ARG A 53 26.64 2.95 3.84
CA ARG A 53 26.74 2.82 2.38
C ARG A 53 25.49 3.27 1.61
N PHE A 54 24.32 3.31 2.25
CA PHE A 54 23.07 3.67 1.58
C PHE A 54 22.52 5.00 2.10
N SER A 55 22.21 5.90 1.17
CA SER A 55 21.69 7.23 1.50
C SER A 55 20.21 7.18 1.85
N ILE A 56 19.76 8.16 2.63
CA ILE A 56 18.37 8.26 3.06
C ILE A 56 17.38 8.40 1.90
N ASP A 57 17.83 8.91 0.76
CA ASP A 57 17.02 9.07 -0.46
C ASP A 57 16.65 7.71 -1.07
N GLN A 58 17.49 6.68 -0.90
CA GLN A 58 17.18 5.32 -1.33
C GLN A 58 16.13 4.66 -0.43
N LEU A 59 16.03 5.11 0.81
CA LEU A 59 15.04 4.66 1.76
C LEU A 59 13.72 5.44 1.69
N ASP A 60 13.56 6.43 0.80
CA ASP A 60 12.40 7.34 0.77
C ASP A 60 11.05 6.66 1.10
N TRP A 61 10.64 6.84 2.34
CA TRP A 61 9.45 6.25 2.96
C TRP A 61 8.17 7.01 2.60
N ASN A 62 8.31 8.16 1.93
CA ASN A 62 7.17 9.00 1.54
C ASN A 62 6.49 8.48 0.28
N LYS A 63 7.13 7.55 -0.45
CA LYS A 63 6.52 6.84 -1.57
C LYS A 63 5.69 5.67 -1.06
N GLN A 64 4.48 6.00 -0.62
CA GLN A 64 3.50 5.01 -0.14
C GLN A 64 3.15 3.97 -1.22
N ASP A 65 3.29 4.35 -2.50
CA ASP A 65 3.02 3.49 -3.65
C ASP A 65 4.25 2.67 -4.09
N GLU A 66 5.41 2.78 -3.44
CA GLU A 66 6.64 2.08 -3.83
C GLU A 66 7.66 1.98 -2.68
N THR A 67 7.60 0.91 -1.89
CA THR A 67 8.47 0.76 -0.72
C THR A 67 9.95 0.59 -1.10
N PRO A 68 10.90 0.87 -0.18
CA PRO A 68 12.32 0.68 -0.45
C PRO A 68 12.67 -0.74 -0.88
N THR A 69 12.06 -1.77 -0.28
CA THR A 69 12.31 -3.17 -0.64
C THR A 69 11.77 -3.52 -2.02
N ILE A 70 10.59 -3.01 -2.40
CA ILE A 70 10.03 -3.18 -3.75
C ILE A 70 10.96 -2.51 -4.76
N ARG A 71 11.34 -1.25 -4.52
CA ARG A 71 12.29 -0.52 -5.38
C ARG A 71 13.61 -1.26 -5.55
N ALA A 72 14.17 -1.79 -4.46
CA ALA A 72 15.42 -2.53 -4.50
C ALA A 72 15.29 -3.83 -5.29
N ALA A 73 14.17 -4.55 -5.13
CA ALA A 73 13.90 -5.79 -5.82
C ALA A 73 13.83 -5.64 -7.35
N GLU A 74 13.42 -4.47 -7.85
CA GLU A 74 13.38 -4.16 -9.29
C GLU A 74 14.72 -3.71 -9.89
N LYS A 75 15.76 -3.48 -9.07
CA LYS A 75 17.06 -3.03 -9.60
C LYS A 75 17.97 -4.23 -9.94
N PRO A 76 18.66 -4.19 -11.10
CA PRO A 76 19.62 -5.23 -11.46
C PRO A 76 20.79 -5.39 -10.48
N ASP A 77 21.17 -4.32 -9.77
CA ASP A 77 22.17 -4.37 -8.70
C ASP A 77 21.54 -4.89 -7.40
N PRO A 78 21.88 -6.12 -6.96
CA PRO A 78 21.26 -6.72 -5.78
C PRO A 78 21.78 -6.14 -4.47
N THR A 79 22.89 -5.39 -4.49
CA THR A 79 23.60 -4.97 -3.28
C THR A 79 22.69 -4.22 -2.29
N PHE A 80 21.76 -3.40 -2.81
CA PHE A 80 20.81 -2.67 -1.97
C PHE A 80 19.72 -3.59 -1.39
N LEU A 81 19.22 -4.54 -2.19
CA LEU A 81 18.24 -5.52 -1.73
C LEU A 81 18.84 -6.42 -0.63
N GLU A 82 20.07 -6.90 -0.82
CA GLU A 82 20.79 -7.70 0.19
C GLU A 82 20.93 -6.95 1.51
N ALA A 83 21.31 -5.68 1.45
CA ALA A 83 21.47 -4.86 2.65
C ALA A 83 20.15 -4.62 3.38
N ILE A 84 19.06 -4.38 2.64
CA ILE A 84 17.71 -4.26 3.21
C ILE A 84 17.29 -5.57 3.89
N LEU A 85 17.48 -6.72 3.23
CA LEU A 85 17.07 -8.01 3.76
C LEU A 85 17.90 -8.40 4.99
N ALA A 86 19.21 -8.11 5.00
CA ALA A 86 20.06 -8.31 6.18
C ALA A 86 19.64 -7.42 7.36
N TYR A 87 19.30 -6.15 7.09
CA TYR A 87 18.78 -5.23 8.10
C TYR A 87 17.44 -5.74 8.67
N TYR A 88 16.50 -6.16 7.81
CA TYR A 88 15.23 -6.73 8.24
C TYR A 88 15.42 -8.03 9.04
N ALA A 89 16.32 -8.92 8.63
CA ALA A 89 16.60 -10.15 9.38
C ALA A 89 17.13 -9.87 10.80
N THR A 90 17.83 -8.75 10.99
CA THR A 90 18.39 -8.33 12.29
C THR A 90 17.34 -7.72 13.21
N TYR A 91 16.45 -6.87 12.68
CA TYR A 91 15.55 -6.04 13.48
C TYR A 91 14.05 -6.35 13.31
N GLY A 92 13.67 -7.19 12.35
CA GLY A 92 12.28 -7.45 11.95
C GLY A 92 11.39 -8.02 13.04
N ASN A 93 11.98 -8.68 14.04
CA ASN A 93 11.29 -9.28 15.18
C ASN A 93 11.59 -8.56 16.50
N ASP A 94 12.21 -7.37 16.45
CA ASP A 94 12.56 -6.62 17.66
C ASP A 94 11.33 -5.89 18.22
N GLU A 95 10.65 -6.56 19.15
CA GLU A 95 9.47 -6.02 19.83
C GLU A 95 9.80 -4.83 20.74
N SER A 96 11.08 -4.62 21.11
CA SER A 96 11.50 -3.51 21.97
C SER A 96 11.49 -2.15 21.27
N LEU A 97 11.40 -2.15 19.93
CA LEU A 97 11.38 -0.93 19.14
C LEU A 97 10.06 -0.16 19.29
N PRO A 98 10.11 1.18 19.30
CA PRO A 98 8.89 1.99 19.33
C PRO A 98 8.07 1.76 18.05
N ASP A 99 6.75 1.85 18.16
CA ASP A 99 5.81 1.52 17.07
C ASP A 99 6.13 2.17 15.72
N PRO A 100 6.51 3.47 15.62
CA PRO A 100 6.90 4.06 14.33
C PRO A 100 8.09 3.37 13.68
N ARG A 101 9.05 2.93 14.49
CA ARG A 101 10.26 2.23 14.02
C ARG A 101 9.98 0.80 13.64
N ARG A 102 9.11 0.12 14.40
CA ARG A 102 8.61 -1.22 14.05
C ARG A 102 7.89 -1.19 12.72
N HIS A 103 6.94 -0.27 12.55
CA HIS A 103 6.21 -0.09 11.29
C HIS A 103 7.16 0.18 10.13
N GLN A 104 8.21 0.98 10.35
CA GLN A 104 9.22 1.20 9.33
C GLN A 104 9.86 -0.14 8.91
N ILE A 105 10.47 -0.86 9.86
CA ILE A 105 11.12 -2.14 9.58
C ILE A 105 10.18 -3.14 8.91
N GLU A 106 8.89 -3.17 9.28
CA GLU A 106 7.89 -4.00 8.62
C GLU A 106 7.80 -3.73 7.11
N THR A 107 7.89 -2.47 6.65
CA THR A 107 7.89 -2.18 5.20
C THR A 107 9.14 -2.68 4.48
N LEU A 108 10.20 -2.98 5.23
CA LEU A 108 11.42 -3.57 4.68
C LEU A 108 11.30 -5.09 4.48
N SER A 109 10.23 -5.70 5.00
CA SER A 109 10.01 -7.15 4.93
C SER A 109 10.03 -7.67 3.50
N PRO A 110 10.59 -8.86 3.25
CA PRO A 110 10.47 -9.54 1.95
C PRO A 110 9.00 -9.87 1.60
N ASN A 111 8.10 -9.84 2.59
CA ASN A 111 6.68 -10.11 2.46
C ASN A 111 5.81 -8.85 2.48
N TYR A 112 6.41 -7.66 2.56
CA TYR A 112 5.60 -6.44 2.54
C TYR A 112 4.88 -6.32 1.20
N THR A 113 3.59 -6.00 1.26
CA THR A 113 2.74 -5.90 0.07
C THR A 113 2.07 -4.53 0.06
N ILE A 114 2.08 -3.87 -1.09
CA ILE A 114 1.25 -2.70 -1.35
C ILE A 114 -0.18 -3.18 -1.58
N SER A 115 -1.10 -2.69 -0.76
CA SER A 115 -2.50 -3.07 -0.86
C SER A 115 -3.17 -2.44 -2.07
N GLY A 116 -3.61 -3.27 -3.02
CA GLY A 116 -4.31 -2.81 -4.21
C GLY A 116 -5.68 -2.19 -3.92
N ALA A 117 -6.26 -2.44 -2.74
CA ALA A 117 -7.47 -1.76 -2.31
C ALA A 117 -7.26 -0.24 -2.12
N ILE A 118 -6.07 0.16 -1.68
CA ILE A 118 -5.72 1.57 -1.42
C ILE A 118 -5.06 2.19 -2.65
N HIS A 119 -4.09 1.48 -3.25
CA HIS A 119 -3.20 2.03 -4.27
C HIS A 119 -3.56 1.62 -5.70
N GLY A 120 -4.55 0.74 -5.89
CA GLY A 120 -4.95 0.24 -7.20
C GLY A 120 -3.97 -0.74 -7.84
N LEU A 121 -2.90 -1.13 -7.13
CA LEU A 121 -1.90 -2.11 -7.55
C LEU A 121 -1.56 -3.05 -6.40
N TRP A 122 -1.40 -4.34 -6.71
CA TRP A 122 -0.90 -5.34 -5.78
C TRP A 122 0.54 -5.64 -6.15
N GLU A 123 1.46 -5.26 -5.27
CA GLU A 123 2.88 -5.43 -5.52
C GLU A 123 3.62 -5.78 -4.23
N SER A 124 4.47 -6.78 -4.34
CA SER A 124 5.46 -7.17 -3.33
C SER A 124 6.85 -7.19 -3.95
N PRO A 125 7.91 -7.22 -3.12
CA PRO A 125 9.27 -7.36 -3.62
C PRO A 125 9.44 -8.55 -4.58
N LEU A 126 8.80 -9.69 -4.28
CA LEU A 126 8.89 -10.88 -5.12
C LEU A 126 8.25 -10.66 -6.49
N THR A 127 7.04 -10.11 -6.54
CA THR A 127 6.37 -9.82 -7.81
C THR A 127 7.13 -8.77 -8.65
N ALA A 128 7.76 -7.81 -7.99
CA ALA A 128 8.54 -6.76 -8.62
C ALA A 128 9.82 -7.33 -9.27
N ALA A 129 10.56 -8.19 -8.56
CA ALA A 129 11.73 -8.89 -9.10
C ALA A 129 11.38 -9.82 -10.28
N ILE A 130 10.23 -10.52 -10.21
CA ILE A 130 9.72 -11.36 -11.30
C ILE A 130 9.41 -10.51 -12.53
N ARG A 131 8.67 -9.40 -12.36
CA ARG A 131 8.32 -8.47 -13.44
C ARG A 131 9.54 -7.87 -14.12
N ALA A 132 10.58 -7.57 -13.35
CA ALA A 132 11.86 -7.06 -13.85
C ALA A 132 12.75 -8.14 -14.49
N ASN A 133 12.34 -9.42 -14.48
CA ASN A 133 13.11 -10.56 -14.98
C ASN A 133 14.50 -10.69 -14.31
N LEU A 134 14.54 -10.55 -12.98
CA LEU A 134 15.77 -10.59 -12.17
C LEU A 134 15.83 -11.88 -11.33
N PRO A 135 16.23 -13.02 -11.91
CA PRO A 135 16.18 -14.32 -11.22
C PRO A 135 17.09 -14.40 -9.99
N TYR A 136 18.14 -13.58 -9.91
CA TYR A 136 18.98 -13.50 -8.72
C TYR A 136 18.23 -12.87 -7.54
N ASN A 137 17.55 -11.74 -7.77
CA ASN A 137 16.75 -11.07 -6.75
C ASN A 137 15.58 -11.94 -6.29
N VAL A 138 14.95 -12.69 -7.20
CA VAL A 138 13.93 -13.69 -6.85
C VAL A 138 14.48 -14.72 -5.87
N ARG A 139 15.68 -15.26 -6.12
CA ARG A 139 16.33 -16.21 -5.20
C ARG A 139 16.64 -15.59 -3.86
N LEU A 140 17.19 -14.36 -3.83
CA LEU A 140 17.48 -13.65 -2.58
C LEU A 140 16.23 -13.50 -1.71
N LEU A 141 15.12 -13.07 -2.32
CA LEU A 141 13.84 -12.90 -1.63
C LEU A 141 13.28 -14.21 -1.07
N LEU A 142 13.31 -15.28 -1.87
CA LEU A 142 12.85 -16.60 -1.42
C LEU A 142 13.72 -17.15 -0.28
N VAL A 143 15.04 -16.98 -0.34
CA VAL A 143 15.96 -17.35 0.75
C VAL A 143 15.69 -16.53 2.01
N ALA A 144 15.32 -15.26 1.86
CA ALA A 144 14.92 -14.39 2.97
C ALA A 144 13.50 -14.69 3.51
N GLY A 145 12.81 -15.70 2.98
CA GLY A 145 11.49 -16.11 3.46
C GLY A 145 10.32 -15.36 2.83
N ALA A 146 10.49 -14.81 1.62
CA ALA A 146 9.36 -14.31 0.83
C ALA A 146 8.36 -15.44 0.55
N ASP A 147 7.07 -15.16 0.72
CA ASP A 147 5.97 -16.04 0.37
C ASP A 147 5.98 -16.24 -1.16
N PRO A 148 6.08 -17.48 -1.66
CA PRO A 148 6.11 -17.74 -3.09
C PRO A 148 4.82 -17.33 -3.81
N ASN A 149 3.71 -17.13 -3.09
CA ASN A 149 2.47 -16.57 -3.67
C ASN A 149 2.60 -15.07 -3.98
N GLY A 150 3.63 -14.41 -3.46
CA GLY A 150 3.95 -13.01 -3.71
C GLY A 150 3.06 -12.02 -2.95
N ILE A 151 1.78 -12.31 -2.74
CA ILE A 151 0.83 -11.44 -2.04
C ILE A 151 0.38 -12.16 -0.77
N GLN A 152 0.33 -11.45 0.36
CA GLN A 152 -0.12 -12.05 1.61
C GLN A 152 -1.56 -12.55 1.50
N LEU A 153 -1.87 -13.68 2.14
CA LEU A 153 -3.24 -14.22 2.16
C LEU A 153 -4.26 -13.19 2.67
N ARG A 154 -3.89 -12.42 3.69
CA ARG A 154 -4.73 -11.37 4.26
C ARG A 154 -5.16 -10.32 3.23
N ASP A 155 -4.25 -9.95 2.35
CA ASP A 155 -4.45 -8.97 1.30
C ASP A 155 -5.34 -9.50 0.18
N MET A 156 -5.15 -10.76 -0.22
CA MET A 156 -6.05 -11.45 -1.14
C MET A 156 -7.46 -11.62 -0.55
N GLU A 157 -7.56 -11.92 0.74
CA GLU A 157 -8.85 -12.00 1.45
C GLU A 157 -9.56 -10.65 1.44
N ASP A 158 -8.89 -9.56 1.78
CA ASP A 158 -9.46 -8.20 1.75
C ASP A 158 -10.01 -7.87 0.36
N TYR A 159 -9.19 -8.07 -0.67
CA TYR A 159 -9.61 -7.84 -2.05
C TYR A 159 -10.87 -8.64 -2.38
N SER A 160 -10.86 -9.95 -2.10
CA SER A 160 -11.95 -10.84 -2.45
C SER A 160 -13.27 -10.47 -1.75
N VAL A 161 -13.22 -10.01 -0.50
CA VAL A 161 -14.40 -9.66 0.30
C VAL A 161 -15.15 -8.46 -0.28
N ARG A 162 -14.42 -7.50 -0.86
CA ARG A 162 -15.02 -6.30 -1.47
C ARG A 162 -15.98 -6.65 -2.62
N PHE A 163 -15.85 -7.83 -3.21
CA PHE A 163 -16.71 -8.31 -4.31
C PHE A 163 -17.73 -9.39 -3.90
N ILE A 164 -17.78 -9.77 -2.61
CA ILE A 164 -18.79 -10.71 -2.10
C ILE A 164 -20.18 -10.06 -2.14
N ARG A 165 -21.14 -10.74 -2.78
CA ARG A 165 -22.55 -10.35 -2.78
C ARG A 165 -23.21 -10.65 -1.44
N GLY A 166 -24.07 -9.73 -1.00
CA GLY A 166 -24.83 -9.82 0.25
C GLY A 166 -24.00 -9.79 1.54
N ARG A 167 -22.74 -9.32 1.43
CA ARG A 167 -21.91 -8.96 2.60
C ARG A 167 -22.68 -8.04 3.55
N HIS A 168 -22.36 -8.09 4.84
CA HIS A 168 -22.99 -7.19 5.79
C HIS A 168 -22.56 -5.75 5.50
N PHE A 169 -23.43 -4.76 5.71
CA PHE A 169 -23.08 -3.35 5.45
C PHE A 169 -21.91 -2.86 6.31
N LYS A 170 -21.61 -3.56 7.41
CA LYS A 170 -20.44 -3.31 8.26
C LYS A 170 -19.12 -3.76 7.63
N ASP A 171 -19.19 -4.68 6.66
CA ASP A 171 -18.04 -5.11 5.86
C ASP A 171 -17.84 -4.21 4.63
N ASP A 172 -18.79 -3.30 4.36
CA ASP A 172 -18.67 -2.24 3.37
C ASP A 172 -17.85 -1.08 3.94
N VAL A 173 -16.58 -1.37 4.18
CA VAL A 173 -15.62 -0.43 4.73
C VAL A 173 -14.93 0.37 3.62
N SER A 174 -14.45 1.57 3.94
CA SER A 174 -13.66 2.35 2.98
C SER A 174 -12.43 1.55 2.53
N SER A 175 -11.84 1.92 1.38
CA SER A 175 -10.60 1.32 0.88
C SER A 175 -9.45 1.39 1.89
N PHE A 176 -9.49 2.32 2.84
CA PHE A 176 -8.46 2.55 3.85
C PHE A 176 -8.57 1.62 5.06
N ARG A 177 -9.60 0.77 5.11
CA ARG A 177 -9.78 -0.20 6.20
C ARG A 177 -9.87 -1.61 5.62
N MET A 178 -9.19 -2.53 6.28
CA MET A 178 -9.26 -3.95 5.96
C MET A 178 -10.65 -4.49 6.28
N CYS A 179 -11.22 -5.25 5.34
CA CYS A 179 -12.41 -6.04 5.53
C CYS A 179 -12.20 -7.15 6.58
N ALA A 180 -13.30 -7.70 7.10
CA ALA A 180 -13.25 -8.92 7.90
C ALA A 180 -12.69 -10.09 7.06
N ARG A 181 -12.16 -11.12 7.72
CA ARG A 181 -11.64 -12.32 7.03
C ARG A 181 -12.71 -12.91 6.12
N ARG A 182 -12.29 -13.35 4.93
CA ARG A 182 -13.18 -13.87 3.89
C ARG A 182 -14.10 -14.97 4.38
N ALA A 183 -13.58 -15.92 5.16
CA ALA A 183 -14.35 -17.03 5.71
C ALA A 183 -15.57 -16.57 6.53
N LEU A 184 -15.39 -15.55 7.37
CA LEU A 184 -16.46 -15.00 8.22
C LEU A 184 -17.54 -14.30 7.39
N VAL A 185 -17.14 -13.55 6.36
CA VAL A 185 -18.10 -12.87 5.48
C VAL A 185 -18.91 -13.88 4.66
N LEU A 186 -18.30 -14.98 4.23
CA LEU A 186 -19.00 -16.06 3.54
C LEU A 186 -20.01 -16.77 4.43
N GLU A 187 -19.66 -17.07 5.67
CA GLU A 187 -20.59 -17.64 6.66
C GLU A 187 -21.80 -16.73 6.86
N GLN A 188 -21.59 -15.43 7.02
CA GLN A 188 -22.67 -14.45 7.10
C GLN A 188 -23.51 -14.39 5.82
N ALA A 189 -22.90 -14.46 4.65
CA ALA A 189 -23.64 -14.47 3.38
C ALA A 189 -24.51 -15.74 3.26
N GLN A 190 -24.01 -16.89 3.72
CA GLN A 190 -24.74 -18.15 3.75
C GLN A 190 -25.99 -18.07 4.64
N THR A 191 -25.92 -17.41 5.80
CA THR A 191 -27.11 -17.19 6.65
C THR A 191 -28.22 -16.38 5.97
N LYS A 192 -27.89 -15.63 4.91
CA LYS A 192 -28.83 -14.89 4.07
C LYS A 192 -29.26 -15.64 2.81
N GLY A 193 -28.94 -16.93 2.71
CA GLY A 193 -29.27 -17.78 1.57
C GLY A 193 -28.32 -17.66 0.38
N ILE A 194 -27.18 -16.98 0.53
CA ILE A 194 -26.17 -16.88 -0.55
C ILE A 194 -25.15 -18.00 -0.39
N SER A 195 -25.45 -19.14 -1.00
CA SER A 195 -24.61 -20.35 -0.96
C SER A 195 -23.51 -20.37 -2.03
N GLN A 196 -23.63 -19.56 -3.08
CA GLN A 196 -22.66 -19.46 -4.16
C GLN A 196 -22.30 -18.00 -4.44
N GLN A 197 -21.01 -17.70 -4.41
CA GLN A 197 -20.46 -16.44 -4.88
C GLN A 197 -20.09 -16.61 -6.35
N LEU A 198 -20.96 -16.18 -7.24
CA LEU A 198 -20.60 -15.99 -8.64
C LEU A 198 -19.63 -14.80 -8.67
N CYS A 199 -18.48 -15.00 -9.32
CA CYS A 199 -17.34 -14.11 -9.55
C CYS A 199 -17.65 -12.59 -9.60
N PRO A 200 -16.64 -11.72 -9.38
CA PRO A 200 -16.84 -10.27 -9.49
C PRO A 200 -17.46 -9.94 -10.85
N LEU A 201 -18.45 -9.03 -10.84
CA LEU A 201 -19.19 -8.59 -12.02
C LEU A 201 -18.20 -8.20 -13.14
N THR A 202 -18.24 -8.96 -14.23
CA THR A 202 -17.71 -8.55 -15.55
C THR A 202 -18.57 -7.46 -16.15
#